data_AF-A0AAU9QJX0-F1
#
_entry.id   AF-A0AAU9QJX0-F1
#
_cell.length_a   1.000
_cell.length_b   1.000
_cell.length_c   1.000
_cell.angle_alpha   90.00
_cell.angle_beta   90.00
_cell.angle_gamma   90.00
#
_symmetry.space_group_name_H-M   'P 1'
#
loop_
_entity.id
_entity.type
_entity.pdbx_description
1 polymer ?
#
loop_
_entity_poly.entity_id
_entity_poly.type
_entity_poly.pdbx_seq_one_letter_code
_entity_poly.pdbx_strand_id
1 'polypeptide(L)'
;MISAPDCVVASDEITAGSRLGPWMALKNVIDLDVTRVSNCVKVDDAVAGIHEGINSSMWTIGLSVSGNEFGATPEEFQAMTATEIEQRKQAAEKVLYAAGAHYVIDTIAELPQVINQIEARMKNGECPTYIN
;
A
#
# COMPACT_ATOMS: atom_id res chain seq x y z
N MET A 1 5.07 -21.57 8.62
CA MET A 1 6.12 -21.25 7.64
C MET A 1 5.98 -19.78 7.32
N ILE A 2 6.97 -18.95 7.64
CA ILE A 2 7.04 -17.59 7.11
C ILE A 2 7.75 -17.74 5.77
N SER A 3 7.04 -17.59 4.66
CA SER A 3 7.65 -17.56 3.33
C SER A 3 8.34 -16.21 3.16
N ALA A 4 9.59 -16.24 2.69
CA ALA A 4 10.27 -15.03 2.23
C ALA A 4 9.59 -14.51 0.95
N PRO A 5 9.66 -13.20 0.66
CA PRO A 5 9.20 -12.66 -0.62
C PRO A 5 10.04 -13.24 -1.78
N ASP A 6 9.39 -13.48 -2.92
CA ASP A 6 10.05 -14.01 -4.13
C ASP A 6 10.99 -12.98 -4.79
N CYS A 7 10.73 -11.69 -4.58
CA CYS A 7 11.55 -10.59 -5.07
C CYS A 7 11.65 -9.49 -4.00
N VAL A 8 12.83 -8.88 -3.87
CA VAL A 8 13.09 -7.73 -3.01
C VAL A 8 13.94 -6.75 -3.80
N VAL A 9 13.54 -5.48 -3.82
CA VAL A 9 14.28 -4.39 -4.45
C VAL A 9 14.47 -3.29 -3.43
N ALA A 10 15.71 -2.96 -3.12
CA ALA A 10 16.07 -1.86 -2.25
C ALA A 10 16.39 -0.59 -3.04
N SER A 11 16.32 0.57 -2.37
CA SER A 11 16.49 1.87 -3.02
C SER A 11 17.89 2.11 -3.59
N ASP A 12 18.92 1.51 -2.98
CA ASP A 12 20.32 1.60 -3.42
C ASP A 12 20.60 0.79 -4.69
N GLU A 13 19.68 -0.10 -5.08
CA GLU A 13 19.74 -0.84 -6.34
C GLU A 13 19.24 -0.02 -7.54
N ILE A 14 18.61 1.15 -7.29
CA ILE A 14 17.96 1.97 -8.32
C ILE A 14 18.65 3.32 -8.50
N THR A 15 19.33 3.51 -9.63
CA THR A 15 20.00 4.79 -9.97
C THR A 15 19.03 5.97 -10.09
N ALA A 16 17.78 5.73 -10.52
CA ALA A 16 16.76 6.76 -10.68
C ALA A 16 16.16 7.25 -9.34
N GLY A 17 16.58 6.65 -8.21
CA GLY A 17 16.11 6.99 -6.87
C GLY A 17 14.99 6.09 -6.37
N SER A 18 14.43 6.45 -5.22
CA SER A 18 13.37 5.71 -4.53
C SER A 18 12.00 6.38 -4.73
N ARG A 19 11.10 6.19 -3.77
CA ARG A 19 9.79 6.86 -3.70
C ARG A 19 9.99 8.39 -3.77
N LEU A 20 9.14 9.16 -4.46
CA LEU A 20 7.83 8.79 -5.02
C LEU A 20 7.88 8.17 -6.42
N GLY A 21 9.07 8.04 -7.02
CA GLY A 21 9.22 7.46 -8.36
C GLY A 21 8.78 5.99 -8.41
N PRO A 22 8.33 5.47 -9.57
CA PRO A 22 7.76 4.12 -9.68
C PRO A 22 8.81 3.00 -9.73
N TRP A 23 10.10 3.36 -9.62
CA TRP A 23 11.20 2.54 -10.12
C TRP A 23 11.37 1.21 -9.41
N MET A 24 11.28 1.18 -8.06
CA MET A 24 11.41 -0.06 -7.30
C MET A 24 10.23 -1.00 -7.56
N ALA A 25 9.00 -0.44 -7.61
CA ALA A 25 7.80 -1.19 -7.94
C ALA A 25 7.86 -1.79 -9.36
N LEU A 26 8.29 -1.02 -10.36
CA LEU A 26 8.44 -1.50 -11.73
C LEU A 26 9.59 -2.52 -11.89
N LYS A 27 10.65 -2.43 -11.08
CA LYS A 27 11.69 -3.45 -11.05
C LYS A 27 11.14 -4.79 -10.57
N ASN A 28 10.30 -4.80 -9.53
CA ASN A 28 9.60 -6.01 -9.09
C ASN A 28 8.68 -6.58 -10.18
N VAL A 29 7.97 -5.73 -10.94
CA VAL A 29 7.13 -6.18 -12.07
C VAL A 29 7.98 -6.92 -13.10
N ILE A 30 9.15 -6.40 -13.45
CA ILE A 30 10.06 -7.01 -14.41
C ILE A 30 10.61 -8.34 -13.88
N ASP A 31 11.09 -8.36 -12.64
CA ASP A 31 11.76 -9.54 -12.05
C ASP A 31 10.80 -10.69 -11.73
N LEU A 32 9.52 -10.38 -11.50
CA LEU A 32 8.45 -11.35 -11.29
C LEU A 32 7.72 -11.71 -12.59
N ASP A 33 8.20 -11.27 -13.76
CA ASP A 33 7.60 -11.51 -15.08
C ASP A 33 6.10 -11.14 -15.16
N VAL A 34 5.68 -10.07 -14.47
CA VAL A 34 4.27 -9.65 -14.46
C VAL A 34 3.93 -8.91 -15.75
N THR A 35 2.94 -9.42 -16.48
CA THR A 35 2.59 -8.94 -17.83
C THR A 35 1.78 -7.65 -17.85
N ARG A 36 1.12 -7.28 -16.74
CA ARG A 36 0.26 -6.09 -16.63
C ARG A 36 0.39 -5.45 -15.27
N VAL A 37 0.88 -4.22 -15.22
CA VAL A 37 1.06 -3.49 -13.95
C VAL A 37 -0.26 -3.18 -13.27
N SER A 38 -1.35 -3.03 -14.04
CA SER A 38 -2.70 -2.85 -13.50
C SER A 38 -3.24 -4.09 -12.74
N ASN A 39 -2.54 -5.23 -12.80
CA ASN A 39 -2.83 -6.41 -11.99
C ASN A 39 -2.03 -6.43 -10.67
N CYS A 40 -1.13 -5.47 -10.46
CA CYS A 40 -0.34 -5.35 -9.24
C CYS A 40 -1.05 -4.48 -8.21
N VAL A 41 -0.78 -4.77 -6.93
CA VAL A 41 -1.28 -4.02 -5.79
C VAL A 41 -0.08 -3.55 -4.97
N LYS A 42 0.05 -2.24 -4.80
CA LYS A 42 0.99 -1.63 -3.86
C LYS A 42 0.32 -1.48 -2.51
N VAL A 43 0.84 -2.18 -1.50
CA VAL A 43 0.46 -2.01 -0.10
C VAL A 43 1.54 -1.16 0.58
N ASP A 44 1.14 -0.10 1.27
CA ASP A 44 2.08 0.78 2.00
C ASP A 44 1.37 1.50 3.14
N ASP A 45 2.14 1.97 4.11
CA ASP A 45 1.66 2.66 5.29
C ASP A 45 2.05 4.15 5.32
N ALA A 46 2.63 4.66 4.24
CA ALA A 46 3.04 6.05 4.13
C ALA A 46 2.59 6.66 2.80
N VAL A 47 2.32 7.96 2.80
CA VAL A 47 2.00 8.76 1.60
C VAL A 47 2.99 8.49 0.47
N ALA A 48 4.27 8.34 0.80
CA ALA A 48 5.32 8.14 -0.19
C ALA A 48 5.15 6.85 -1.02
N GLY A 49 4.74 5.76 -0.38
CA GLY A 49 4.53 4.49 -1.07
C GLY A 49 3.19 4.41 -1.78
N ILE A 50 2.17 5.12 -1.30
CA ILE A 50 0.92 5.31 -2.05
C ILE A 50 1.22 5.99 -3.39
N HIS A 51 1.96 7.10 -3.39
CA HIS A 51 2.34 7.77 -4.63
C HIS A 51 3.22 6.91 -5.54
N GLU A 52 4.12 6.06 -5.00
CA GLU A 52 4.88 5.10 -5.82
C GLU A 52 3.95 4.13 -6.55
N GLY A 53 2.93 3.60 -5.87
CA GLY A 53 1.93 2.73 -6.50
C GLY A 53 1.11 3.44 -7.58
N ILE A 54 0.72 4.69 -7.33
CA ILE A 54 0.03 5.54 -8.31
C ILE A 54 0.91 5.79 -9.54
N ASN A 55 2.15 6.23 -9.34
CA ASN A 55 3.10 6.51 -10.41
C ASN A 55 3.48 5.25 -11.19
N SER A 56 3.28 4.07 -10.61
CA SER A 56 3.49 2.76 -11.26
C SER A 56 2.25 2.25 -11.98
N SER A 57 1.10 2.92 -11.92
CA SER A 57 -0.18 2.40 -12.45
C SER A 57 -0.68 1.10 -11.76
N MET A 58 -0.41 0.94 -10.46
CA MET A 58 -0.89 -0.16 -9.61
C MET A 58 -2.13 0.22 -8.80
N TRP A 59 -2.92 -0.77 -8.37
CA TRP A 59 -3.85 -0.55 -7.26
C TRP A 59 -3.07 -0.18 -6.00
N THR A 60 -3.68 0.58 -5.09
CA THR A 60 -3.01 1.08 -3.88
C THR A 60 -3.87 0.81 -2.65
N ILE A 61 -3.26 0.23 -1.63
CA ILE A 61 -3.89 -0.07 -0.34
C ILE A 61 -3.03 0.55 0.77
N GLY A 62 -3.64 1.45 1.54
CA GLY A 62 -3.04 2.04 2.73
C GLY A 62 -3.26 1.20 3.98
N LEU A 63 -2.29 1.20 4.91
CA LEU A 63 -2.43 0.61 6.25
C LEU A 63 -2.57 1.73 7.31
N SER A 64 -3.73 1.82 7.98
CA SER A 64 -4.04 2.94 8.90
C SER A 64 -3.66 2.70 10.35
N VAL A 65 -3.48 1.45 10.80
CA VAL A 65 -3.16 1.12 12.20
C VAL A 65 -1.76 0.52 12.35
N SER A 66 -1.36 -0.39 11.45
CA SER A 66 -0.11 -1.13 11.60
C SER A 66 1.12 -0.45 10.98
N GLY A 67 1.16 0.88 10.87
CA GLY A 67 2.24 1.53 10.13
C GLY A 67 2.49 2.99 10.47
N ASN A 68 3.36 3.62 9.69
CA ASN A 68 4.00 4.90 9.97
C ASN A 68 3.01 6.04 10.26
N GLU A 69 1.91 6.15 9.51
CA GLU A 69 0.93 7.22 9.75
C GLU A 69 0.18 7.06 11.10
N PHE A 70 0.07 5.84 11.64
CA PHE A 70 -0.49 5.62 12.98
C PHE A 70 0.49 6.03 14.09
N GLY A 71 1.79 5.82 13.85
CA GLY A 71 2.87 6.33 14.68
C GLY A 71 2.87 5.80 16.12
N ALA A 72 2.78 4.48 16.29
CA ALA A 72 2.85 3.85 17.60
C ALA A 72 3.64 2.54 17.56
N THR A 73 4.43 2.26 18.60
CA THR A 73 4.97 0.91 18.81
C THR A 73 3.85 -0.05 19.26
N PRO A 74 4.05 -1.38 19.19
CA PRO A 74 3.08 -2.34 19.71
C PRO A 74 2.75 -2.12 21.20
N GLU A 75 3.72 -1.73 22.02
CA GLU A 75 3.54 -1.45 23.44
C GLU A 75 2.72 -0.18 23.65
N GLU A 76 3.01 0.88 22.88
CA GLU A 76 2.23 2.12 22.93
C GLU A 76 0.79 1.86 22.51
N PHE A 77 0.57 1.09 21.43
CA PHE A 77 -0.76 0.70 20.97
C PHE A 77 -1.55 -0.04 22.05
N GLN A 78 -0.93 -0.99 22.77
CA GLN A 78 -1.58 -1.74 23.84
C GLN A 78 -1.96 -0.88 25.05
N ALA A 79 -1.24 0.21 25.28
CA ALA A 79 -1.52 1.15 26.36
C ALA A 79 -2.58 2.20 25.99
N MET A 80 -2.94 2.33 24.71
CA MET A 80 -3.91 3.32 24.25
C MET A 80 -5.34 2.91 24.61
N THR A 81 -6.15 3.94 24.87
CA THR A 81 -7.60 3.80 24.92
C THR A 81 -8.17 3.57 23.52
N ALA A 82 -9.34 2.94 23.45
CA ALA A 82 -10.06 2.77 22.19
C ALA A 82 -10.31 4.11 21.46
N THR A 83 -10.53 5.19 22.21
CA THR A 83 -10.72 6.53 21.66
C THR A 83 -9.46 7.07 21.00
N GLU A 84 -8.29 6.89 21.62
CA GLU A 84 -7.01 7.33 21.04
C GLU A 84 -6.67 6.54 19.77
N ILE A 85 -6.91 5.21 19.79
CA ILE A 85 -6.72 4.36 18.62
C ILE A 85 -7.61 4.85 17.47
N GLU A 86 -8.90 5.07 17.74
CA GLU A 86 -9.84 5.50 16.72
C GLU A 86 -9.47 6.88 16.14
N GLN A 87 -9.04 7.83 16.98
CA GLN A 87 -8.61 9.16 16.54
C GLN A 87 -7.38 9.10 15.63
N ARG A 88 -6.36 8.32 15.99
CA ARG A 88 -5.15 8.16 15.18
C ARG A 88 -5.44 7.43 13.88
N LYS A 89 -6.25 6.37 13.94
CA LYS A 89 -6.70 5.63 12.76
C LYS A 89 -7.39 6.55 11.75
N GLN A 90 -8.37 7.34 12.20
CA GLN A 90 -9.08 8.29 11.33
C GLN A 90 -8.15 9.34 10.72
N ALA A 91 -7.15 9.81 11.47
CA ALA A 91 -6.15 10.72 10.94
C ALA A 91 -5.30 10.06 9.84
N ALA A 92 -4.81 8.84 10.08
CA ALA A 92 -4.04 8.07 9.11
C ALA A 92 -4.86 7.74 7.85
N GLU A 93 -6.11 7.29 8.00
CA GLU A 93 -7.03 7.05 6.89
C GLU A 93 -7.21 8.29 6.02
N LYS A 94 -7.46 9.45 6.64
CA LYS A 94 -7.62 10.71 5.93
C LYS A 94 -6.38 11.06 5.11
N VAL A 95 -5.18 10.89 5.68
CA VAL A 95 -3.91 11.15 4.99
C VAL A 95 -3.71 10.21 3.81
N LEU A 96 -3.94 8.90 3.99
CA LEU A 96 -3.74 7.89 2.95
C LEU A 96 -4.76 8.01 1.81
N TYR A 97 -6.04 8.27 2.12
CA TYR A 97 -7.05 8.55 1.09
C TYR A 97 -6.75 9.87 0.36
N ALA A 98 -6.30 10.91 1.06
CA ALA A 98 -5.91 12.17 0.42
C ALA A 98 -4.69 12.01 -0.51
N ALA A 99 -3.80 11.04 -0.23
CA ALA A 99 -2.70 10.67 -1.11
C ALA A 99 -3.14 9.82 -2.33
N GLY A 100 -4.42 9.44 -2.43
CA GLY A 100 -4.97 8.69 -3.55
C GLY A 100 -4.96 7.17 -3.36
N ALA A 101 -4.94 6.67 -2.12
CA ALA A 101 -5.15 5.24 -1.86
C ALA A 101 -6.52 4.78 -2.39
N HIS A 102 -6.58 3.67 -3.14
CA HIS A 102 -7.85 3.12 -3.60
C HIS A 102 -8.64 2.48 -2.44
N TYR A 103 -7.92 1.92 -1.47
CA TYR A 103 -8.47 1.37 -0.24
C TYR A 103 -7.54 1.73 0.93
N VAL A 104 -8.10 1.82 2.13
CA VAL A 104 -7.34 1.83 3.38
C VAL A 104 -7.93 0.79 4.32
N ILE A 105 -7.07 -0.01 4.94
CA ILE A 105 -7.42 -1.06 5.91
C ILE A 105 -6.60 -0.88 7.19
N ASP A 106 -7.06 -1.43 8.30
CA ASP A 106 -6.40 -1.23 9.59
C ASP A 106 -5.04 -1.94 9.59
N THR A 107 -5.05 -3.21 9.17
CA THR A 107 -3.87 -4.06 9.16
C THR A 107 -3.82 -4.95 7.92
N ILE A 108 -2.66 -5.58 7.68
CA ILE A 108 -2.52 -6.54 6.57
C ILE A 108 -3.42 -7.78 6.70
N ALA A 109 -4.02 -8.03 7.87
CA ALA A 109 -4.94 -9.15 8.07
C ALA A 109 -6.21 -9.03 7.20
N GLU A 110 -6.62 -7.82 6.85
CA GLU A 110 -7.79 -7.56 6.01
C GLU A 110 -7.49 -7.61 4.51
N LEU A 111 -6.21 -7.71 4.13
CA LEU A 111 -5.76 -7.68 2.74
C LEU A 111 -6.49 -8.71 1.85
N PRO A 112 -6.70 -9.99 2.25
CA PRO A 112 -7.40 -10.96 1.41
C PRO A 112 -8.81 -10.51 0.99
N GLN A 113 -9.52 -9.78 1.86
CA GLN A 113 -10.86 -9.28 1.54
C GLN A 113 -10.81 -8.18 0.47
N VAL A 114 -9.84 -7.27 0.56
CA VAL A 114 -9.69 -6.19 -0.43
C VAL A 114 -9.19 -6.71 -1.77
N ILE A 115 -8.31 -7.71 -1.78
CA ILE A 115 -7.87 -8.38 -3.02
C ILE A 115 -9.09 -8.96 -3.77
N ASN A 116 -10.00 -9.63 -3.07
CA ASN A 116 -11.23 -10.15 -3.69
C ASN A 116 -12.09 -9.04 -4.32
N GLN A 117 -12.14 -7.85 -3.71
CA GLN A 117 -12.86 -6.69 -4.27
C GLN A 117 -12.18 -6.15 -5.52
N ILE A 118 -10.84 -6.02 -5.50
CA ILE A 118 -10.04 -5.61 -6.67
C ILE A 118 -10.25 -6.59 -7.81
N GLU A 119 -10.16 -7.90 -7.55
CA GLU A 119 -10.40 -8.92 -8.57
C GLU A 119 -11.81 -8.84 -9.18
N ALA A 120 -12.83 -8.58 -8.36
CA ALA A 120 -14.19 -8.39 -8.84
C ALA A 120 -14.32 -7.17 -9.77
N ARG A 121 -13.69 -6.05 -9.42
CA ARG A 121 -13.64 -4.84 -10.26
C ARG A 121 -12.89 -5.10 -11.57
N MET A 122 -11.75 -5.80 -11.51
CA MET A 122 -10.98 -6.19 -12.70
C MET A 122 -11.78 -7.11 -13.63
N LYS A 123 -12.58 -8.05 -13.09
CA LYS A 123 -13.49 -8.90 -13.89
C LYS A 123 -14.56 -8.08 -14.62
N ASN A 124 -14.93 -6.92 -14.08
CA ASN A 124 -15.85 -5.97 -14.72
C ASN A 124 -15.15 -5.00 -15.68
N GLY A 125 -13.84 -5.16 -15.92
CA GLY A 125 -13.06 -4.33 -16.84
C GLY A 125 -12.52 -3.04 -16.22
N GLU A 126 -12.62 -2.87 -14.91
CA GLU A 126 -12.01 -1.72 -14.23
C GLU A 126 -10.48 -1.91 -14.09
N CYS A 127 -9.77 -0.78 -14.10
CA CYS A 127 -8.36 -0.68 -13.81
C CYS A 127 -8.13 0.37 -12.70
N PRO A 128 -6.93 0.45 -12.11
CA PRO A 128 -6.58 1.54 -11.20
C PRO A 128 -6.85 2.90 -11.85
N THR A 129 -7.51 3.79 -11.12
CA THR A 129 -7.83 5.16 -11.59
C THR A 129 -7.37 6.16 -10.55
N TYR A 130 -6.74 7.23 -11.02
CA TYR A 130 -6.16 8.26 -10.16
C TYR A 130 -6.84 9.59 -10.45
N ILE A 131 -7.17 10.32 -9.39
CA ILE A 131 -7.67 11.69 -9.50
C ILE A 131 -6.44 12.59 -9.47
N ASN A 132 -6.22 13.34 -10.55
CA ASN A 132 -5.18 14.38 -10.63
C ASN A 132 -5.64 15.67 -9.94
#